data_AF-A0A257GQX0-F1
#
_entry.id   AF-A0A257GQX0-F1
#
_cell.length_a   1.000
_cell.length_b   1.000
_cell.length_c   1.000
_cell.angle_alpha   90.00
_cell.angle_beta   90.00
_cell.angle_gamma   90.00
#
_symmetry.space_group_name_H-M   'P 1'
#
loop_
_entity.id
_entity.type
_entity.pdbx_description
1 polymer ?
#
loop_
_entity_poly.entity_id
_entity_poly.type
_entity_poly.pdbx_seq_one_letter_code
_entity_poly.pdbx_strand_id
1 'polypeptide(L)' 'MNATPNVGRAALLPALQDLIAEHGSIATLLALLKALRQRPAKPPPAVLLSNHLRRDIGLPELPPTCPLPRD' A
#
# COMPACT_ATOMS: atom_id res chain seq x y z
N MET A 1 -19.41 -3.90 -16.73
CA MET A 1 -18.84 -4.65 -15.60
C MET A 1 -17.33 -4.64 -15.74
N ASN A 2 -16.59 -3.86 -14.94
CA ASN A 2 -15.13 -3.81 -14.99
C ASN A 2 -14.57 -4.57 -13.78
N ALA A 3 -14.16 -5.83 -14.00
CA ALA A 3 -13.34 -6.57 -13.04
C ALA A 3 -11.91 -6.04 -13.16
N THR A 4 -11.42 -5.34 -12.14
CA THR A 4 -9.98 -5.08 -12.02
C THR A 4 -9.29 -6.42 -11.79
N PRO A 5 -8.29 -6.81 -12.61
CA PRO A 5 -7.57 -8.04 -12.37
C PRO A 5 -6.84 -7.91 -11.02
N ASN A 6 -7.00 -8.92 -10.15
CA ASN A 6 -6.25 -9.05 -8.90
C ASN A 6 -4.78 -9.41 -9.19
N VAL A 7 -4.05 -8.52 -9.89
CA VAL A 7 -2.67 -8.72 -10.37
C VAL A 7 -1.70 -9.01 -9.24
N GLY A 8 -1.97 -8.49 -8.03
CA GLY A 8 -1.02 -8.52 -6.92
C GLY A 8 -0.62 -9.91 -6.42
N ARG A 9 -1.49 -10.92 -6.49
CA ARG A 9 -1.15 -12.30 -6.06
C ARG A 9 -0.59 -13.14 -7.19
N ALA A 10 -1.16 -13.04 -8.39
CA ALA A 10 -0.74 -13.84 -9.54
C ALA A 10 0.65 -13.42 -10.08
N ALA A 11 1.00 -12.14 -9.98
CA ALA A 11 2.29 -11.62 -10.45
C ALA A 11 3.43 -11.74 -9.43
N LEU A 12 3.14 -12.10 -8.17
CA LEU A 12 4.14 -12.13 -7.10
C LEU A 12 5.14 -13.27 -7.26
N LEU A 13 4.65 -14.47 -7.58
CA LEU A 13 5.49 -15.67 -7.74
C LEU A 13 6.53 -15.53 -8.86
N PRO A 14 6.18 -15.12 -10.09
CA PRO A 14 7.18 -14.96 -11.15
C PRO A 14 8.21 -13.87 -10.80
N ALA A 15 7.78 -12.74 -10.24
CA ALA A 15 8.71 -11.69 -9.83
C ALA A 15 9.69 -12.13 -8.72
N LEU A 16 9.23 -12.97 -7.78
CA LEU A 16 10.12 -13.56 -6.77
C LEU A 16 11.11 -14.55 -7.40
N GLN A 17 10.69 -15.34 -8.38
CA GLN A 17 11.59 -16.27 -9.08
C GLN A 17 12.68 -15.53 -9.85
N ASP A 18 12.33 -14.45 -10.56
CA ASP A 18 13.29 -13.60 -11.26
C ASP A 18 14.31 -12.99 -10.29
N LEU A 19 13.82 -12.48 -9.14
CA LEU A 19 14.68 -11.89 -8.12
C LEU A 19 15.64 -12.92 -7.48
N ILE A 20 15.18 -14.17 -7.30
CA ILE A 20 16.02 -15.28 -6.83
C ILE A 20 17.05 -15.66 -7.88
N ALA A 21 16.67 -15.69 -9.16
CA ALA A 21 17.56 -16.04 -10.26
C ALA A 21 18.69 -15.00 -10.42
N GLU A 22 18.39 -13.72 -10.22
CA GLU A 22 19.35 -12.63 -10.39
C GLU A 22 20.25 -12.41 -9.15
N HIS A 23 19.69 -12.48 -7.94
CA HIS A 23 20.40 -12.10 -6.70
C HIS A 23 20.69 -13.28 -5.76
N GLY A 24 20.15 -14.46 -6.03
CA GLY A 24 20.25 -15.64 -5.17
C GLY A 24 19.24 -15.65 -4.02
N SER A 25 18.85 -16.85 -3.61
CA SER A 25 17.76 -17.07 -2.63
C SER A 25 17.99 -16.42 -1.27
N ILE A 26 19.25 -16.36 -0.80
CA ILE A 26 19.61 -15.77 0.50
C ILE A 26 19.41 -14.25 0.48
N ALA A 27 19.88 -13.57 -0.56
CA ALA A 27 19.74 -12.11 -0.68
C ALA A 27 18.26 -11.71 -0.79
N THR A 28 17.48 -12.45 -1.59
CA THR A 28 16.05 -12.25 -1.72
C THR A 28 15.31 -12.45 -0.39
N LEU A 29 15.65 -13.50 0.36
CA LEU A 29 15.06 -13.78 1.67
C LEU A 29 15.38 -12.66 2.68
N LEU A 30 16.62 -12.20 2.75
CA LEU A 30 17.01 -11.09 3.63
C LEU A 30 16.31 -9.78 3.27
N ALA A 31 16.18 -9.47 1.98
CA ALA A 31 15.46 -8.29 1.50
C ALA A 31 13.97 -8.38 1.86
N LEU A 32 13.34 -9.55 1.67
CA LEU A 32 11.95 -9.78 2.04
C LEU A 32 11.72 -9.61 3.55
N LEU A 33 12.59 -10.19 4.38
CA LEU A 33 12.56 -10.04 5.83
C LEU A 33 12.75 -8.58 6.26
N LYS A 34 13.65 -7.85 5.60
CA LYS A 34 13.87 -6.42 5.85
C LYS A 34 12.63 -5.60 5.49
N ALA A 35 12.02 -5.86 4.34
CA ALA A 35 10.79 -5.19 3.91
C ALA A 35 9.62 -5.47 4.86
N LEU A 36 9.47 -6.71 5.33
CA LEU A 36 8.46 -7.07 6.33
C LEU A 36 8.69 -6.37 7.67
N ARG A 37 9.93 -6.23 8.12
CA ARG A 37 10.28 -5.48 9.34
C ARG A 37 10.04 -3.99 9.20
N GLN A 38 10.26 -3.42 8.02
CA GLN A 38 10.07 -1.99 7.76
C GLN A 38 8.63 -1.64 7.39
N ARG A 39 7.78 -2.64 7.14
CA ARG A 39 6.37 -2.40 6.87
C ARG A 39 5.75 -1.79 8.13
N PRO A 40 5.19 -0.56 8.06
CA PRO A 40 4.60 0.06 9.23
C PRO A 40 3.48 -0.85 9.74
N ALA A 41 3.61 -1.32 10.99
CA ALA A 41 2.63 -2.19 11.63
C ALA A 41 1.27 -1.50 11.79
N LYS A 42 1.26 -0.16 11.74
CA LYS A 42 0.06 0.64 11.89
C LYS A 42 -0.41 1.12 10.51
N PRO A 43 -1.67 0.85 10.11
CA PRO A 43 -2.24 1.50 8.95
C PRO A 43 -2.14 3.03 9.08
N PRO A 44 -2.08 3.76 7.96
CA PRO A 44 -2.04 5.22 8.01
C PRO A 44 -3.21 5.73 8.85
N PRO A 45 -2.98 6.74 9.73
CA PRO A 45 -4.04 7.27 10.57
C PRO A 45 -5.23 7.70 9.72
N ALA A 46 -6.45 7.43 10.20
CA ALA A 46 -7.70 7.72 9.50
C ALA A 46 -7.81 9.16 8.98
N VAL A 47 -7.13 10.11 9.64
CA VAL A 47 -7.06 11.54 9.26
C VAL A 47 -6.40 11.75 7.90
N LEU A 48 -5.54 10.84 7.45
CA LEU A 48 -4.90 10.89 6.12
C LEU A 48 -5.76 10.25 5.02
N LEU A 49 -6.89 9.64 5.38
CA LEU A 49 -7.80 9.07 4.40
C LEU A 49 -8.62 10.18 3.74
N SER A 50 -8.80 10.06 2.43
CA SER A 50 -9.75 10.87 1.66
C SER A 50 -11.18 10.64 2.18
N ASN A 51 -12.07 11.62 1.96
CA ASN A 51 -13.47 11.50 2.38
C ASN A 51 -14.19 10.30 1.74
N HIS A 52 -13.86 9.91 0.51
CA HIS A 52 -14.43 8.71 -0.11
C HIS A 52 -14.01 7.42 0.62
N LEU A 53 -12.73 7.25 0.96
CA LEU A 53 -12.27 6.08 1.71
C LEU A 53 -12.84 6.04 3.13
N ARG A 54 -13.01 7.21 3.76
CA ARG A 54 -13.64 7.32 5.08
C ARG A 54 -15.10 6.88 5.04
N ARG A 55 -15.84 7.27 4.00
CA ARG A 55 -17.22 6.85 3.77
C ARG A 55 -17.35 5.33 3.61
N ASP A 56 -16.45 4.72 2.85
CA ASP A 56 -16.46 3.27 2.60
C ASP A 56 -16.23 2.43 3.86
N ILE A 57 -15.54 2.98 4.86
CA ILE A 57 -15.28 2.31 6.15
C ILE A 57 -16.09 2.87 7.32
N GLY A 58 -17.10 3.70 7.05
CA GLY A 58 -18.03 4.23 8.06
C GLY A 58 -17.44 5.29 9.00
N LEU A 59 -16.33 5.93 8.63
CA LEU A 59 -15.76 7.06 9.34
C LEU A 59 -16.45 8.38 8.95
N PRO A 60 -16.56 9.36 9.87
CA PRO A 60 -17.08 10.68 9.54
C PRO A 60 -16.16 11.40 8.56
N GLU A 61 -16.71 12.19 7.65
CA GLU A 61 -15.92 12.98 6.69
C GLU A 61 -15.07 14.04 7.42
N LEU A 62 -13.88 14.35 6.88
CA LEU A 62 -13.12 15.50 7.35
C LEU A 62 -13.79 16.80 6.87
N PRO A 63 -13.79 17.86 7.70
CA PRO A 63 -14.22 19.17 7.25
C PRO A 63 -13.36 19.62 6.07
N PRO A 64 -13.93 20.35 5.09
CA PRO A 64 -13.14 20.91 4.02
C PRO A 64 -12.04 21.78 4.61
N THR A 65 -10.78 21.48 4.29
CA THR A 65 -9.66 22.38 4.59
C THR A 65 -9.90 23.65 3.79
N CYS A 66 -10.53 24.66 4.38
CA CYS A 66 -10.65 25.97 3.76
C CYS A 66 -9.25 26.46 3.39
N PRO A 67 -8.94 26.73 2.11
CA PRO A 67 -7.73 27.45 1.79
C PRO A 67 -7.83 28.82 2.46
N LEU A 68 -6.80 29.18 3.22
CA LEU A 68 -6.66 30.53 3.78
C LEU A 68 -6.80 31.56 2.64
N PRO A 69 -7.36 32.75 2.91
CA PRO A 69 -7.44 33.82 1.92
C PRO A 69 -6.04 34.07 1.35
N ARG A 70 -5.91 34.07 0.02
CA ARG A 70 -4.76 34.69 -0.62
C ARG A 70 -5.04 36.19 -0.61
N ASP A 71 -4.34 36.90 0.26
CA ASP A 71 -4.21 38.36 0.20
C ASP A 71 -3.48 38.80 -1.09
#